data_AF-A0A4U0Z6Z1-F1
#
_entry.id   AF-A0A4U0Z6Z1-F1
#
_cell.length_a   1.000
_cell.length_b   1.000
_cell.length_c   1.000
_cell.angle_alpha   90.00
_cell.angle_beta   90.00
_cell.angle_gamma   90.00
#
_symmetry.space_group_name_H-M   'P 1'
#
loop_
_entity.id
_entity.type
_entity.pdbx_description
1 polymer ?
#
loop_
_entity_poly.entity_id
_entity_poly.type
_entity_poly.pdbx_seq_one_letter_code
_entity_poly.pdbx_strand_id
1 'polypeptide(L)'
;MFIEISGTRILDRCYKSAVMARLSTGLLLDIVTFDCDNTMSKAEINYTLRLPIAPLLKNKNEWVIISCINTTEEIVEVKDVASLISNVEINIETNLAFPSIGFFGNAKGSKLSVSVKRPLDAFVVKVDENPGILNIGGIEILCEDGTLLKPKADFDIEFSSSIPENADPYKVFNDKGFHSSREKSPFLKVIFKGSQNVDTINIRNRSDKWGIRAKKLHIEGIYESSIINLHRPSDALPVLTNQLIALGWQLSDESSSDTERRTHFLAFLANHLNIEMVLQDNRLVSFLEQCLSSWTLEPIPSEQENLELELLALVLTAQMQKGISLNLKPFATILSTREAINKLEDKVNDARLILNKETVKFTKHGVARKGCLVDDIPAVMATLSEVMAMLEDMELQPCLAYGTLLGAKRDNAFISHDDDVDILVRLPEEDISERRARQLRDEIIKNLPHDKYRIDYGQQHNLNIHLYNKKTGVMIDIFPYWIAKEKAYLHMESMTIRGIDKSIFDGRKSLELYGQALPTPNKIEDFLLERYGSGWTISDKFHEWPWKLRDDD
;
A
#
# COMPACT_ATOMS: atom_id res chain seq x y z
N MET A 1 14.31 28.67 -9.75
CA MET A 1 15.06 28.95 -8.52
C MET A 1 16.56 28.91 -8.84
N PHE A 2 17.32 29.87 -8.33
CA PHE A 2 18.75 30.04 -8.62
C PHE A 2 19.55 30.12 -7.32
N ILE A 3 20.78 29.62 -7.33
CA ILE A 3 21.77 29.93 -6.30
C ILE A 3 22.57 31.13 -6.81
N GLU A 4 22.60 32.21 -6.05
CA GLU A 4 23.41 33.37 -6.38
C GLU A 4 24.84 33.21 -5.87
N ILE A 5 25.83 33.40 -6.75
CA ILE A 5 27.23 33.47 -6.38
C ILE A 5 27.76 34.83 -6.82
N SER A 6 28.15 35.63 -5.83
CA SER A 6 28.73 36.94 -6.06
C SER A 6 30.22 36.97 -5.71
N GLY A 7 30.95 37.85 -6.40
CA GLY A 7 32.34 38.09 -6.11
C GLY A 7 32.86 39.34 -6.79
N THR A 8 34.12 39.64 -6.48
CA THR A 8 34.83 40.80 -7.02
C THR A 8 36.12 40.32 -7.67
N ARG A 9 36.43 40.83 -8.86
CA ARG A 9 37.69 40.54 -9.57
C ARG A 9 38.37 41.81 -10.04
N ILE A 10 39.69 41.84 -9.94
CA ILE A 10 40.53 42.91 -10.47
C ILE A 10 41.15 42.40 -11.77
N LEU A 11 40.94 43.12 -12.85
CA LEU A 11 41.46 42.79 -14.17
C LEU A 11 42.63 43.70 -14.52
N ASP A 12 43.76 43.09 -14.88
CA ASP A 12 44.91 43.79 -15.45
C ASP A 12 44.62 44.06 -16.93
N ARG A 13 44.31 45.32 -17.25
CA ARG A 13 43.83 45.83 -18.55
C ARG A 13 42.38 45.48 -18.88
N CYS A 14 41.63 46.51 -19.24
CA CYS A 14 40.23 46.45 -19.60
C CYS A 14 40.05 46.03 -21.06
N TYR A 15 39.78 44.75 -21.31
CA TYR A 15 39.08 44.31 -22.52
C TYR A 15 37.65 43.91 -22.17
N LYS A 16 36.81 43.64 -23.18
CA LYS A 16 35.53 42.97 -22.96
C LYS A 16 35.75 41.70 -22.17
N SER A 17 35.14 41.63 -21.00
CA SER A 17 35.37 40.55 -20.05
C SER A 17 34.05 39.89 -19.69
N ALA A 18 34.12 38.65 -19.24
CA ALA A 18 32.96 37.95 -18.73
C ALA A 18 33.33 37.13 -17.50
N VAL A 19 32.37 36.92 -16.62
CA VAL A 19 32.45 35.88 -15.59
C VAL A 19 31.36 34.87 -15.91
N MET A 20 31.73 33.59 -16.00
CA MET A 20 30.79 32.52 -16.29
C MET A 20 30.86 31.42 -15.24
N ALA A 21 29.76 30.69 -15.07
CA ALA A 21 29.72 29.43 -14.35
C ALA A 21 29.32 28.28 -15.28
N ARG A 22 30.03 27.17 -15.19
CA ARG A 22 29.73 25.93 -15.91
C ARG A 22 29.90 24.70 -15.03
N LEU A 23 29.28 23.59 -15.39
CA LEU A 23 29.61 22.30 -14.81
C LEU A 23 30.94 21.78 -15.35
N SER A 24 31.59 20.86 -14.64
CA SER A 24 32.77 20.11 -15.13
C SER A 24 32.50 19.33 -16.42
N THR A 25 31.24 19.02 -16.74
CA THR A 25 30.80 18.46 -18.02
C THR A 25 30.81 19.45 -19.19
N GLY A 26 31.01 20.75 -18.92
CA GLY A 26 30.98 21.84 -19.89
C GLY A 26 29.62 22.51 -20.06
N LEU A 27 28.57 22.08 -19.35
CA LEU A 27 27.26 22.73 -19.40
C LEU A 27 27.34 24.14 -18.79
N LEU A 28 27.08 25.17 -19.60
CA LEU A 28 26.99 26.56 -19.13
C LEU A 28 25.75 26.75 -18.24
N LEU A 29 25.96 27.33 -17.07
CA LEU A 29 24.91 27.60 -16.07
C LEU A 29 24.46 29.05 -16.10
N ASP A 30 25.43 29.99 -16.15
CA ASP A 30 25.17 31.43 -16.27
C ASP A 30 26.42 32.18 -16.74
N ILE A 31 26.23 33.40 -17.27
CA ILE A 31 27.32 34.29 -17.71
C ILE A 31 26.93 35.77 -17.55
N VAL A 32 27.87 36.56 -17.05
CA VAL A 32 27.74 38.03 -16.93
C VAL A 32 28.90 38.67 -17.69
N THR A 33 28.59 39.64 -18.56
CA THR A 33 29.57 40.35 -19.39
C THR A 33 29.79 41.77 -18.89
N PHE A 34 31.02 42.26 -19.02
CA PHE A 34 31.47 43.58 -18.61
C PHE A 34 32.15 44.29 -19.79
N ASP A 35 31.68 45.49 -20.09
CA ASP A 35 32.37 46.43 -20.97
C ASP A 35 33.22 47.36 -20.11
N CYS A 36 34.53 47.11 -20.06
CA CYS A 36 35.47 47.91 -19.27
C CYS A 36 36.11 49.01 -20.13
N ASP A 37 36.43 50.17 -19.53
CA ASP A 37 37.10 51.27 -20.24
C ASP A 37 38.56 50.91 -20.55
N ASN A 38 38.87 50.78 -21.84
CA ASN A 38 40.18 50.40 -22.37
C ASN A 38 41.32 51.36 -21.98
N THR A 39 41.03 52.53 -21.41
CA THR A 39 42.03 53.49 -20.92
C THR A 39 42.52 53.20 -19.50
N MET A 40 41.83 52.33 -18.75
CA MET A 40 42.20 51.96 -17.39
C MET A 40 43.22 50.81 -17.36
N SER A 41 44.27 50.96 -16.54
CA SER A 41 45.28 49.92 -16.34
C SER A 41 44.80 48.76 -15.47
N LYS A 42 43.82 49.02 -14.58
CA LYS A 42 43.14 48.04 -13.74
C LYS A 42 41.67 48.40 -13.58
N ALA A 43 40.77 47.42 -13.66
CA ALA A 43 39.36 47.60 -13.32
C ALA A 43 38.91 46.56 -12.29
N GLU A 44 38.10 47.02 -11.35
CA GLU A 44 37.38 46.17 -10.40
C GLU A 44 36.00 45.87 -10.97
N ILE A 45 35.69 44.59 -11.15
CA ILE A 45 34.39 44.11 -11.60
C ILE A 45 33.70 43.34 -10.48
N ASN A 46 32.45 43.69 -10.22
CA ASN A 46 31.56 42.97 -9.32
C ASN A 46 30.59 42.14 -10.14
N TYR A 47 30.45 40.86 -9.82
CA TYR A 47 29.57 39.95 -10.54
C TYR A 47 28.63 39.24 -9.57
N THR A 48 27.45 38.87 -10.09
CA THR A 48 26.51 37.93 -9.47
C THR A 48 26.05 36.96 -10.53
N LEU A 49 26.36 35.69 -10.35
CA LEU A 49 25.92 34.58 -11.21
C LEU A 49 24.69 33.92 -10.58
N ARG A 50 23.69 33.61 -11.40
CA ARG A 50 22.44 32.95 -11.03
C ARG A 50 22.43 31.52 -11.54
N LEU A 51 22.85 30.58 -10.69
CA LEU A 51 22.97 29.18 -11.07
C LEU A 51 21.62 28.47 -10.99
N PRO A 52 21.06 27.97 -12.11
CA PRO A 52 19.78 27.28 -12.07
C PRO A 52 19.90 25.97 -11.28
N ILE A 53 19.02 25.78 -10.28
CA ILE A 53 19.09 24.64 -9.37
C ILE A 53 18.81 23.31 -10.08
N ALA A 54 17.91 23.26 -11.06
CA ALA A 54 17.53 22.00 -11.72
C ALA A 54 18.72 21.31 -12.44
N PRO A 55 19.57 22.01 -13.22
CA PRO A 55 20.83 21.47 -13.72
C PRO A 55 21.80 21.01 -12.63
N LEU A 56 21.91 21.75 -11.52
CA LEU A 56 22.77 21.36 -10.39
C LEU A 56 22.28 20.07 -9.73
N LEU A 57 20.97 19.95 -9.47
CA LEU A 57 20.38 18.75 -8.88
C LEU A 57 20.53 17.49 -9.75
N LYS A 58 20.61 17.64 -11.08
CA LYS A 58 20.85 16.53 -12.02
C LYS A 58 22.31 16.07 -12.04
N ASN A 59 23.24 16.91 -11.55
CA ASN A 59 24.67 16.73 -11.69
C ASN A 59 25.38 16.85 -10.33
N LYS A 60 24.85 16.18 -9.30
CA LYS A 60 25.28 16.36 -7.89
C LYS A 60 26.74 16.01 -7.60
N ASN A 61 27.35 15.14 -8.42
CA ASN A 61 28.73 14.70 -8.27
C ASN A 61 29.71 15.53 -9.13
N GLU A 62 29.21 16.56 -9.80
CA GLU A 62 30.02 17.45 -10.64
C GLU A 62 30.46 18.68 -9.84
N TRP A 63 31.31 19.49 -10.47
CA TRP A 63 31.80 20.76 -9.94
C TRP A 63 31.20 21.92 -10.72
N VAL A 64 30.83 22.99 -10.04
CA VAL A 64 30.62 24.30 -10.66
C VAL A 64 31.98 25.00 -10.76
N ILE A 65 32.44 25.21 -11.99
CA ILE A 65 33.64 25.95 -12.32
C ILE A 65 33.23 27.37 -12.68
N ILE A 66 33.68 28.35 -11.89
CA ILE A 66 33.53 29.76 -12.17
C ILE A 66 34.81 30.26 -12.80
N SER A 67 34.71 30.91 -13.94
CA SER A 67 35.87 31.41 -14.68
C SER A 67 35.65 32.85 -15.12
N CYS A 68 36.73 33.63 -15.10
CA CYS A 68 36.76 34.96 -15.69
C CYS A 68 37.47 34.87 -17.04
N ILE A 69 36.82 35.36 -18.08
CA ILE A 69 37.40 35.54 -19.40
C ILE A 69 37.73 37.01 -19.57
N ASN A 70 39.00 37.29 -19.86
CA ASN A 70 39.45 38.56 -20.39
C ASN A 70 40.22 38.28 -21.69
N THR A 71 41.56 38.25 -21.64
CA THR A 71 42.40 37.80 -22.77
C THR A 71 42.55 36.28 -22.83
N THR A 72 42.46 35.64 -21.67
CA THR A 72 42.47 34.20 -21.48
C THR A 72 41.41 33.84 -20.44
N GLU A 73 41.03 32.57 -20.38
CA GLU A 73 40.16 32.07 -19.32
C GLU A 73 40.99 31.74 -18.07
N GLU A 74 40.61 32.32 -16.95
CA GLU A 74 41.18 32.03 -15.64
C GLU A 74 40.10 31.44 -14.72
N ILE A 75 40.42 30.31 -14.07
CA ILE A 75 39.52 29.72 -13.08
C ILE A 75 39.54 30.56 -11.80
N VAL A 76 38.38 31.10 -11.46
CA VAL A 76 38.16 32.00 -10.34
C VAL A 76 37.84 31.22 -9.07
N GLU A 77 36.99 30.21 -9.18
CA GLU A 77 36.50 29.42 -8.07
C GLU A 77 35.97 28.08 -8.59
N VAL A 78 36.08 27.03 -7.77
CA VAL A 78 35.46 25.73 -8.03
C VAL A 78 34.67 25.33 -6.81
N LYS A 79 33.38 25.05 -6.99
CA LYS A 79 32.49 24.61 -5.91
C LYS A 79 31.91 23.24 -6.21
N ASP A 80 31.87 22.39 -5.20
CA ASP A 80 31.17 21.12 -5.28
C ASP A 80 29.67 21.37 -5.40
N VAL A 81 29.01 20.73 -6.36
CA VAL A 81 27.56 20.90 -6.56
C VAL A 81 26.80 20.43 -5.33
N ALA A 82 27.21 19.35 -4.66
CA ALA A 82 26.53 18.88 -3.47
C ALA A 82 26.58 19.91 -2.32
N SER A 83 27.71 20.61 -2.15
CA SER A 83 27.85 21.73 -1.19
C SER A 83 26.96 22.94 -1.52
N LEU A 84 26.70 23.19 -2.82
CA LEU A 84 25.89 24.33 -3.25
C LEU A 84 24.40 24.09 -2.98
N ILE A 85 23.94 22.86 -3.20
CA ILE A 85 22.54 22.49 -3.04
C ILE A 85 22.20 22.03 -1.61
N SER A 86 23.20 21.89 -0.72
CA SER A 86 22.99 21.40 0.65
C SER A 86 22.06 22.30 1.47
N ASN A 87 22.01 23.59 1.12
CA ASN A 87 21.22 24.62 1.80
C ASN A 87 20.01 25.07 1.00
N VAL A 88 19.56 24.30 0.00
CA VAL A 88 18.25 24.57 -0.62
C VAL A 88 17.19 24.19 0.40
N GLU A 89 16.82 25.17 1.23
CA GLU A 89 15.87 24.99 2.32
C GLU A 89 14.49 24.67 1.75
N ILE A 90 14.00 23.47 2.09
CA ILE A 90 12.57 23.21 2.06
C ILE A 90 12.02 23.85 3.33
N ASN A 91 11.45 25.03 3.17
CA ASN A 91 10.84 25.78 4.28
C ASN A 91 9.38 25.31 4.49
N ILE A 92 9.24 24.00 4.63
CA ILE A 92 8.10 23.32 5.27
C ILE A 92 8.72 22.28 6.19
N GLU A 93 8.23 22.20 7.42
CA GLU A 93 8.74 21.21 8.35
C GLU A 93 8.62 19.81 7.75
N THR A 94 9.67 19.02 7.88
CA THR A 94 9.72 17.66 7.31
C THR A 94 8.50 16.82 7.70
N ASN A 95 8.04 16.93 8.95
CA ASN A 95 6.87 16.20 9.43
C ASN A 95 5.55 16.72 8.84
N LEU A 96 5.50 17.98 8.43
CA LEU A 96 4.35 18.58 7.74
C LEU A 96 4.33 18.24 6.26
N ALA A 97 5.49 18.12 5.59
CA ALA A 97 5.54 17.72 4.18
C ALA A 97 5.40 16.20 4.03
N PHE A 98 6.08 15.44 4.88
CA PHE A 98 6.23 13.99 4.78
C PHE A 98 5.77 13.31 6.08
N PRO A 99 4.50 13.44 6.48
CA PRO A 99 4.00 12.86 7.72
C PRO A 99 4.10 11.34 7.75
N SER A 100 4.19 10.69 6.59
CA SER A 100 4.39 9.24 6.47
C SER A 100 5.82 8.83 6.13
N ILE A 101 6.82 9.69 6.36
CA ILE A 101 8.22 9.38 6.04
C ILE A 101 8.64 7.96 6.47
N GLY A 102 9.21 7.25 5.49
CA GLY A 102 9.54 5.83 5.61
C GLY A 102 8.40 4.89 5.22
N PHE A 103 7.29 5.38 4.67
CA PHE A 103 6.12 4.58 4.31
C PHE A 103 6.50 3.37 3.47
N PHE A 104 5.99 2.22 3.90
CA PHE A 104 5.90 1.00 3.10
C PHE A 104 4.68 0.20 3.56
N GLY A 105 4.04 -0.49 2.63
CA GLY A 105 2.86 -1.31 2.84
C GLY A 105 3.14 -2.81 2.86
N ASN A 106 2.07 -3.59 2.91
CA ASN A 106 2.12 -5.06 2.84
C ASN A 106 2.06 -5.61 1.41
N ALA A 107 1.58 -4.83 0.44
CA ALA A 107 1.45 -5.30 -0.92
C ALA A 107 2.84 -5.44 -1.57
N LYS A 108 3.00 -6.38 -2.52
CA LYS A 108 4.28 -6.59 -3.22
C LYS A 108 4.84 -5.32 -3.85
N GLY A 109 3.97 -4.41 -4.30
CA GLY A 109 4.36 -3.15 -4.93
C GLY A 109 4.60 -1.97 -3.98
N SER A 110 4.28 -2.12 -2.69
CA SER A 110 4.53 -1.09 -1.66
C SER A 110 5.50 -1.56 -0.58
N LYS A 111 6.19 -2.68 -0.78
CA LYS A 111 7.19 -3.22 0.15
C LYS A 111 8.42 -2.30 0.24
N LEU A 112 9.05 -2.26 1.41
CA LEU A 112 10.36 -1.63 1.56
C LEU A 112 11.41 -2.55 0.92
N SER A 113 12.17 -2.03 -0.05
CA SER A 113 13.25 -2.77 -0.72
C SER A 113 14.59 -2.09 -0.39
N VAL A 114 15.43 -2.77 0.38
CA VAL A 114 16.72 -2.24 0.84
C VAL A 114 17.83 -2.90 0.04
N SER A 115 18.48 -2.10 -0.81
CA SER A 115 19.63 -2.51 -1.61
C SER A 115 20.87 -2.65 -0.72
N VAL A 116 21.47 -3.84 -0.72
CA VAL A 116 22.62 -4.21 0.12
C VAL A 116 23.88 -4.32 -0.74
N LYS A 117 23.84 -5.18 -1.78
CA LYS A 117 24.91 -5.41 -2.78
C LYS A 117 26.30 -5.60 -2.17
N ARG A 118 26.36 -6.45 -1.14
CA ARG A 118 27.58 -6.76 -0.39
C ARG A 118 27.42 -8.03 0.45
N PRO A 119 28.53 -8.67 0.86
CA PRO A 119 28.46 -9.76 1.81
C PRO A 119 27.97 -9.29 3.19
N LEU A 120 27.16 -10.13 3.83
CA LEU A 120 26.67 -9.96 5.20
C LEU A 120 26.79 -11.28 5.95
N ASP A 121 27.14 -11.19 7.23
CA ASP A 121 27.08 -12.31 8.19
C ASP A 121 25.74 -12.32 8.94
N ALA A 122 25.14 -11.14 9.12
CA ALA A 122 23.83 -10.97 9.72
C ALA A 122 23.19 -9.64 9.32
N PHE A 123 21.90 -9.48 9.60
CA PHE A 123 21.25 -8.17 9.65
C PHE A 123 20.25 -8.09 10.80
N VAL A 124 19.98 -6.87 11.27
CA VAL A 124 19.06 -6.58 12.37
C VAL A 124 17.96 -5.65 11.86
N VAL A 125 16.71 -6.04 12.06
CA VAL A 125 15.54 -5.19 11.89
C VAL A 125 15.08 -4.73 13.26
N LYS A 126 15.00 -3.42 13.48
CA LYS A 126 14.61 -2.84 14.77
C LYS A 126 13.73 -1.61 14.59
N VAL A 127 13.11 -1.15 15.67
CA VAL A 127 12.35 0.11 15.69
C VAL A 127 13.01 1.09 16.64
N ASP A 128 13.37 2.28 16.14
CA ASP A 128 14.02 3.35 16.91
C ASP A 128 13.00 4.17 17.73
N GLU A 129 11.96 3.50 18.24
CA GLU A 129 10.98 4.04 19.18
C GLU A 129 11.22 3.44 20.57
N ASN A 130 11.10 4.25 21.62
CA ASN A 130 11.32 3.78 22.98
C ASN A 130 10.22 4.27 23.94
N PRO A 131 9.42 3.37 24.54
CA PRO A 131 9.32 1.94 24.22
C PRO A 131 8.60 1.74 22.87
N GLY A 132 9.12 0.84 22.04
CA GLY A 132 8.62 0.55 20.69
C GLY A 132 8.04 -0.85 20.58
N ILE A 133 7.50 -1.17 19.40
CA ILE A 133 7.02 -2.51 19.04
C ILE A 133 7.52 -2.82 17.63
N LEU A 134 8.30 -3.89 17.46
CA LEU A 134 8.60 -4.41 16.13
C LEU A 134 7.41 -5.23 15.63
N ASN A 135 6.81 -4.78 14.54
CA ASN A 135 5.65 -5.43 13.96
C ASN A 135 5.69 -5.35 12.44
N ILE A 136 5.91 -6.48 11.78
CA ILE A 136 6.12 -6.57 10.33
C ILE A 136 5.32 -7.75 9.76
N GLY A 137 4.91 -7.63 8.49
CA GLY A 137 4.10 -8.61 7.78
C GLY A 137 4.93 -9.73 7.13
N GLY A 138 6.09 -9.39 6.57
CA GLY A 138 6.98 -10.38 5.97
C GLY A 138 8.38 -9.89 5.64
N ILE A 139 9.31 -10.83 5.44
CA ILE A 139 10.70 -10.57 5.00
C ILE A 139 11.07 -11.53 3.85
N GLU A 140 11.76 -11.02 2.84
CA GLU A 140 12.44 -11.81 1.80
C GLU A 140 13.90 -11.35 1.67
N ILE A 141 14.81 -12.29 1.45
CA ILE A 141 16.25 -12.01 1.30
C ILE A 141 16.71 -12.59 -0.03
N LEU A 142 17.11 -11.71 -0.95
CA LEU A 142 17.58 -12.04 -2.28
C LEU A 142 19.10 -11.88 -2.36
N CYS A 143 19.78 -12.92 -2.81
CA CYS A 143 21.22 -12.90 -3.09
C CYS A 143 21.50 -12.38 -4.50
N GLU A 144 22.75 -11.95 -4.75
CA GLU A 144 23.18 -11.42 -6.05
C GLU A 144 23.07 -12.42 -7.21
N ASP A 145 23.11 -13.72 -6.91
CA ASP A 145 22.89 -14.81 -7.87
C ASP A 145 21.40 -15.06 -8.18
N GLY A 146 20.49 -14.30 -7.57
CA GLY A 146 19.05 -14.46 -7.69
C GLY A 146 18.44 -15.49 -6.74
N THR A 147 19.24 -16.11 -5.86
CA THR A 147 18.76 -17.10 -4.90
C THR A 147 17.96 -16.41 -3.78
N LEU A 148 16.79 -16.97 -3.46
CA LEU A 148 16.00 -16.59 -2.28
C LEU A 148 16.41 -17.47 -1.10
N LEU A 149 16.93 -16.86 -0.03
CA LEU A 149 17.37 -17.59 1.14
C LEU A 149 16.20 -18.19 1.93
N LYS A 150 16.38 -19.41 2.44
CA LYS A 150 15.38 -20.20 3.13
C LYS A 150 15.65 -20.25 4.65
N PRO A 151 14.61 -20.00 5.47
CA PRO A 151 14.73 -20.06 6.92
C PRO A 151 15.17 -21.44 7.42
N LYS A 152 15.97 -21.49 8.49
CA LYS A 152 16.57 -22.70 9.10
C LYS A 152 17.55 -23.47 8.23
N ALA A 153 17.47 -23.35 6.90
CA ALA A 153 18.46 -23.90 5.98
C ALA A 153 19.67 -22.97 5.92
N ASP A 154 19.44 -21.70 5.58
CA ASP A 154 20.49 -20.74 5.23
C ASP A 154 20.78 -19.73 6.35
N PHE A 155 19.88 -19.61 7.33
CA PHE A 155 20.04 -18.69 8.46
C PHE A 155 19.22 -19.11 9.69
N ASP A 156 19.65 -18.58 10.82
CA ASP A 156 18.97 -18.64 12.12
C ASP A 156 18.43 -17.25 12.52
N ILE A 157 17.55 -17.20 13.52
CA ILE A 157 16.93 -15.96 13.98
C ILE A 157 17.11 -15.79 15.49
N GLU A 158 17.54 -14.59 15.90
CA GLU A 158 17.48 -14.08 17.27
C GLU A 158 16.46 -12.94 17.33
N PHE A 159 15.79 -12.75 18.46
CA PHE A 159 14.84 -11.65 18.64
C PHE A 159 14.75 -11.24 20.11
N SER A 160 14.32 -10.01 20.38
CA SER A 160 14.18 -9.48 21.74
C SER A 160 13.03 -10.10 22.52
N SER A 161 11.85 -10.15 21.91
CA SER A 161 10.64 -10.76 22.47
C SER A 161 9.63 -11.11 21.37
N SER A 162 8.58 -11.88 21.70
CA SER A 162 7.51 -12.22 20.75
C SER A 162 6.13 -12.25 21.43
N ILE A 163 5.08 -11.96 20.65
CA ILE A 163 3.67 -12.10 21.05
C ILE A 163 2.93 -12.95 20.00
N PRO A 164 2.32 -14.09 20.38
CA PRO A 164 2.36 -14.69 21.73
C PRO A 164 3.78 -15.12 22.12
N GLU A 165 4.00 -15.33 23.42
CA GLU A 165 5.28 -15.81 23.93
C GLU A 165 5.67 -17.13 23.24
N ASN A 166 6.91 -17.24 22.77
CA ASN A 166 7.43 -18.35 21.96
C ASN A 166 6.78 -18.50 20.57
N ALA A 167 6.31 -17.40 19.96
CA ALA A 167 5.91 -17.44 18.56
C ALA A 167 7.09 -17.86 17.67
N ASP A 168 6.82 -18.73 16.69
CA ASP A 168 7.81 -19.14 15.69
C ASP A 168 8.23 -17.94 14.83
N PRO A 169 9.46 -17.40 14.97
CA PRO A 169 9.87 -16.18 14.28
C PRO A 169 10.05 -16.41 12.77
N TYR A 170 10.24 -17.66 12.34
CA TYR A 170 10.43 -18.00 10.92
C TYR A 170 9.15 -17.80 10.09
N LYS A 171 7.99 -17.64 10.75
CA LYS A 171 6.72 -17.33 10.10
C LYS A 171 6.74 -16.02 9.31
N VAL A 172 7.57 -15.05 9.69
CA VAL A 172 7.73 -13.79 8.95
C VAL A 172 8.28 -13.99 7.53
N PHE A 173 9.02 -15.07 7.28
CA PHE A 173 9.54 -15.39 5.94
C PHE A 173 8.50 -16.10 5.04
N ASN A 174 7.30 -16.32 5.55
CA ASN A 174 6.17 -16.92 4.85
C ASN A 174 4.91 -16.04 4.96
N ASP A 175 5.07 -14.72 5.11
CA ASP A 175 3.98 -13.73 5.19
C ASP A 175 3.00 -13.93 6.35
N LYS A 176 3.45 -14.58 7.43
CA LYS A 176 2.66 -14.79 8.65
C LYS A 176 3.02 -13.81 9.77
N GLY A 177 3.83 -12.79 9.45
CA GLY A 177 4.21 -11.69 10.32
C GLY A 177 5.11 -12.05 11.51
N PHE A 178 5.54 -11.02 12.21
CA PHE A 178 6.24 -11.07 13.48
C PHE A 178 5.81 -9.89 14.36
N HIS A 179 5.64 -10.13 15.65
CA HIS A 179 5.21 -9.12 16.62
C HIS A 179 6.00 -9.27 17.92
N SER A 180 6.74 -8.24 18.31
CA SER A 180 7.40 -8.16 19.62
C SER A 180 6.46 -7.64 20.70
N SER A 181 6.86 -7.78 21.97
CA SER A 181 6.32 -7.00 23.07
C SER A 181 6.64 -5.51 22.92
N ARG A 182 5.91 -4.69 23.68
CA ARG A 182 6.26 -3.27 23.84
C ARG A 182 7.43 -3.14 24.79
N GLU A 183 8.60 -2.82 24.27
CA GLU A 183 9.86 -2.85 25.01
C GLU A 183 10.87 -1.81 24.51
N LYS A 184 12.01 -1.70 25.18
CA LYS A 184 13.10 -0.85 24.75
C LYS A 184 13.87 -1.54 23.62
N SER A 185 13.98 -0.88 22.47
CA SER A 185 14.77 -1.35 21.32
C SER A 185 14.38 -2.76 20.83
N PRO A 186 13.10 -3.01 20.47
CA PRO A 186 12.68 -4.30 19.95
C PRO A 186 13.41 -4.62 18.65
N PHE A 187 13.84 -5.89 18.49
CA PHE A 187 14.57 -6.31 17.30
C PHE A 187 14.26 -7.75 16.87
N LEU A 188 14.50 -8.01 15.58
CA LEU A 188 14.64 -9.32 14.98
C LEU A 188 15.95 -9.33 14.19
N LYS A 189 16.83 -10.27 14.50
CA LYS A 189 18.15 -10.42 13.91
C LYS A 189 18.22 -11.73 13.14
N VAL A 190 18.65 -11.66 11.89
CA VAL A 190 18.88 -12.81 11.02
C VAL A 190 20.37 -13.07 10.95
N ILE A 191 20.78 -14.31 11.23
CA ILE A 191 22.18 -14.73 11.29
C ILE A 191 22.42 -15.77 10.20
N PHE A 192 23.22 -15.44 9.21
CA PHE A 192 23.47 -16.32 8.09
C PHE A 192 24.42 -17.47 8.46
N LYS A 193 24.20 -18.65 7.84
CA LYS A 193 25.12 -19.78 7.94
C LYS A 193 26.28 -19.57 6.98
N GLY A 194 27.26 -18.81 7.45
CA GLY A 194 28.33 -18.26 6.61
C GLY A 194 27.91 -17.00 5.90
N SER A 195 28.90 -16.23 5.44
CA SER A 195 28.65 -14.94 4.80
C SER A 195 27.89 -15.09 3.48
N GLN A 196 26.88 -14.24 3.27
CA GLN A 196 26.01 -14.26 2.09
C GLN A 196 26.14 -12.97 1.31
N ASN A 197 26.36 -13.06 0.00
CA ASN A 197 26.29 -11.89 -0.91
C ASN A 197 24.84 -11.50 -1.13
N VAL A 198 24.33 -10.60 -0.28
CA VAL A 198 22.94 -10.16 -0.30
C VAL A 198 22.81 -9.00 -1.30
N ASP A 199 21.90 -9.15 -2.26
CA ASP A 199 21.53 -8.07 -3.18
C ASP A 199 20.49 -7.16 -2.51
N THR A 200 19.36 -7.74 -2.07
CA THR A 200 18.21 -6.98 -1.60
C THR A 200 17.53 -7.65 -0.39
N ILE A 201 17.17 -6.86 0.61
CA ILE A 201 16.27 -7.26 1.69
C ILE A 201 14.92 -6.58 1.45
N ASN A 202 13.86 -7.37 1.27
CA ASN A 202 12.51 -6.84 1.13
C ASN A 202 11.73 -7.04 2.43
N ILE A 203 11.09 -5.98 2.92
CA ILE A 203 10.24 -6.02 4.10
C ILE A 203 8.83 -5.57 3.72
N ARG A 204 7.84 -6.38 4.10
CA ARG A 204 6.43 -6.03 4.01
C ARG A 204 5.92 -5.61 5.37
N ASN A 205 5.16 -4.52 5.38
CA ASN A 205 4.52 -4.04 6.60
C ASN A 205 3.30 -4.91 6.93
N ARG A 206 2.66 -4.69 8.07
CA ARG A 206 1.32 -5.23 8.31
C ARG A 206 0.34 -4.71 7.28
N SER A 207 -0.69 -5.50 7.02
CA SER A 207 -1.80 -5.12 6.15
C SER A 207 -2.86 -4.27 6.84
N ASP A 208 -2.67 -3.85 8.09
CA ASP A 208 -3.67 -3.15 8.91
C ASP A 208 -3.16 -1.80 9.43
N LYS A 209 -4.02 -1.09 10.18
CA LYS A 209 -3.71 0.23 10.77
C LYS A 209 -2.48 0.24 11.68
N TRP A 210 -2.04 -0.92 12.17
CA TRP A 210 -0.86 -0.99 13.04
C TRP A 210 0.45 -0.98 12.27
N GLY A 211 0.42 -0.95 10.93
CA GLY A 211 1.61 -0.74 10.11
C GLY A 211 2.35 0.57 10.41
N ILE A 212 1.65 1.58 10.96
CA ILE A 212 2.26 2.83 11.46
C ILE A 212 3.37 2.61 12.50
N ARG A 213 3.37 1.47 13.22
CA ARG A 213 4.42 1.14 14.20
C ARG A 213 5.78 0.92 13.54
N ALA A 214 5.82 0.65 12.24
CA ALA A 214 7.05 0.56 11.46
C ALA A 214 7.59 1.93 10.99
N LYS A 215 6.98 3.06 11.39
CA LYS A 215 7.42 4.41 11.00
C LYS A 215 8.87 4.73 11.35
N LYS A 216 9.41 4.08 12.38
CA LYS A 216 10.81 4.24 12.82
C LYS A 216 11.62 2.96 12.59
N LEU A 217 11.29 2.18 11.57
CA LEU A 217 12.01 0.96 11.23
C LEU A 217 13.44 1.28 10.79
N HIS A 218 14.41 0.60 11.38
CA HIS A 218 15.82 0.75 11.08
C HIS A 218 16.42 -0.63 10.82
N ILE A 219 17.25 -0.71 9.77
CA ILE A 219 17.93 -1.94 9.37
C ILE A 219 19.43 -1.74 9.41
N GLU A 220 20.12 -2.63 10.11
CA GLU A 220 21.58 -2.67 10.19
C GLU A 220 22.10 -3.99 9.60
N GLY A 221 23.15 -3.92 8.80
CA GLY A 221 23.91 -5.07 8.31
C GLY A 221 25.14 -5.29 9.17
N ILE A 222 25.56 -6.54 9.31
CA ILE A 222 26.78 -6.93 10.03
C ILE A 222 27.65 -7.74 9.07
N TYR A 223 28.91 -7.34 8.92
CA TYR A 223 29.93 -8.08 8.16
C TYR A 223 31.28 -7.93 8.85
N GLU A 224 31.94 -9.04 9.15
CA GLU A 224 33.25 -9.08 9.84
C GLU A 224 33.25 -8.21 11.13
N SER A 225 32.18 -8.32 11.93
CA SER A 225 31.95 -7.53 13.16
C SER A 225 31.69 -6.02 12.95
N SER A 226 31.73 -5.51 11.72
CA SER A 226 31.39 -4.13 11.40
C SER A 226 29.88 -3.97 11.22
N ILE A 227 29.31 -2.94 11.86
CA ILE A 227 27.89 -2.60 11.71
C ILE A 227 27.74 -1.51 10.64
N ILE A 228 26.81 -1.72 9.72
CA ILE A 228 26.52 -0.85 8.59
C ILE A 228 25.05 -0.46 8.65
N ASN A 229 24.74 0.84 8.61
CA ASN A 229 23.36 1.29 8.46
C ASN A 229 22.90 1.00 7.02
N LEU A 230 21.90 0.14 6.86
CA LEU A 230 21.33 -0.19 5.56
C LEU A 230 20.09 0.64 5.25
N HIS A 231 19.33 1.04 6.27
CA HIS A 231 18.12 1.83 6.09
C HIS A 231 17.69 2.55 7.37
N ARG A 232 17.41 3.84 7.25
CA ARG A 232 16.54 4.62 8.16
C ARG A 232 15.53 5.45 7.35
N PRO A 233 14.37 5.79 7.92
CA PRO A 233 13.37 6.64 7.25
C PRO A 233 13.94 8.01 6.85
N SER A 234 14.82 8.58 7.68
CA SER A 234 15.50 9.85 7.41
C SER A 234 16.36 9.83 6.15
N ASP A 235 16.83 8.66 5.72
CA ASP A 235 17.69 8.53 4.56
C ASP A 235 16.93 8.83 3.24
N ALA A 236 15.59 8.79 3.29
CA ALA A 236 14.75 9.20 2.18
C ALA A 236 14.70 10.72 1.99
N LEU A 237 14.96 11.53 3.03
CA LEU A 237 14.76 12.98 3.00
C LEU A 237 15.46 13.66 1.82
N PRO A 238 16.77 13.44 1.57
CA PRO A 238 17.42 14.11 0.46
C PRO A 238 16.73 13.81 -0.87
N VAL A 239 16.24 12.59 -1.09
CA VAL A 239 15.58 12.18 -2.33
C VAL A 239 14.22 12.86 -2.47
N LEU A 240 13.39 12.82 -1.41
CA LEU A 240 12.07 13.46 -1.38
C LEU A 240 12.19 14.98 -1.57
N THR A 241 13.19 15.57 -0.94
CA THR A 241 13.52 16.99 -1.06
C THR A 241 13.82 17.38 -2.51
N ASN A 242 14.65 16.59 -3.20
CA ASN A 242 14.97 16.87 -4.60
C ASN A 242 13.75 16.73 -5.51
N GLN A 243 12.88 15.75 -5.24
CA GLN A 243 11.66 15.57 -6.01
C GLN A 243 10.74 16.78 -5.86
N LEU A 244 10.57 17.27 -4.63
CA LEU A 244 9.76 18.45 -4.36
C LEU A 244 10.31 19.71 -5.07
N ILE A 245 11.63 19.92 -5.03
CA ILE A 245 12.29 21.01 -5.76
C ILE A 245 12.13 20.85 -7.28
N ALA A 246 12.25 19.62 -7.79
CA ALA A 246 12.08 19.33 -9.22
C ALA A 246 10.65 19.59 -9.72
N LEU A 247 9.65 19.42 -8.85
CA LEU A 247 8.26 19.79 -9.13
C LEU A 247 8.03 21.31 -9.12
N GLY A 248 9.01 22.08 -8.66
CA GLY A 248 8.95 23.54 -8.64
C GLY A 248 8.27 24.12 -7.40
N TRP A 249 8.21 23.36 -6.30
CA TRP A 249 7.70 23.89 -5.03
C TRP A 249 8.51 25.11 -4.61
N GLN A 250 7.80 26.20 -4.38
CA GLN A 250 8.34 27.47 -3.91
C GLN A 250 7.45 27.98 -2.78
N LEU A 251 8.09 28.66 -1.84
CA LEU A 251 7.45 29.23 -0.67
C LEU A 251 6.39 30.27 -0.99
N SER A 252 5.39 30.34 -0.12
CA SER A 252 4.63 31.56 0.19
C SER A 252 4.90 31.96 1.65
N ASP A 253 4.93 33.25 1.94
CA ASP A 253 5.36 33.88 3.21
C ASP A 253 5.05 33.14 4.53
N GLU A 254 5.98 33.28 5.48
CA GLU A 254 6.13 32.55 6.76
C GLU A 254 5.09 32.84 7.85
N SER A 255 4.00 33.55 7.56
CA SER A 255 3.03 34.00 8.56
C SER A 255 1.81 33.08 8.76
N SER A 256 1.81 31.89 8.16
CA SER A 256 0.69 30.94 8.18
C SER A 256 0.86 29.81 9.21
N SER A 257 -0.26 29.30 9.71
CA SER A 257 -0.32 28.14 10.63
C SER A 257 0.16 26.85 9.95
N ASP A 258 0.57 25.84 10.73
CA ASP A 258 0.97 24.52 10.21
C ASP A 258 -0.08 23.89 9.30
N THR A 259 -1.35 24.02 9.68
CA THR A 259 -2.49 23.54 8.90
C THR A 259 -2.57 24.23 7.54
N GLU A 260 -2.48 25.55 7.49
CA GLU A 260 -2.49 26.32 6.24
C GLU A 260 -1.29 25.98 5.36
N ARG A 261 -0.09 25.88 5.95
CA ARG A 261 1.13 25.48 5.22
C ARG A 261 0.99 24.10 4.59
N ARG A 262 0.45 23.13 5.33
CA ARG A 262 0.19 21.78 4.79
C ARG A 262 -0.90 21.80 3.72
N THR A 263 -1.97 22.57 3.90
CA THR A 263 -3.03 22.72 2.88
C THR A 263 -2.47 23.30 1.58
N HIS A 264 -1.64 24.35 1.64
CA HIS A 264 -0.96 24.91 0.47
C HIS A 264 -0.04 23.89 -0.21
N PHE A 265 0.69 23.10 0.58
CA PHE A 265 1.55 22.04 0.06
C PHE A 265 0.78 20.95 -0.68
N LEU A 266 -0.30 20.44 -0.09
CA LEU A 266 -1.15 19.45 -0.72
C LEU A 266 -1.82 20.00 -1.99
N ALA A 267 -2.30 21.25 -1.95
CA ALA A 267 -2.90 21.91 -3.10
C ALA A 267 -1.91 22.10 -4.25
N PHE A 268 -0.66 22.44 -3.94
CA PHE A 268 0.40 22.48 -4.94
C PHE A 268 0.59 21.11 -5.60
N LEU A 269 0.74 20.05 -4.82
CA LEU A 269 0.93 18.71 -5.38
C LEU A 269 -0.25 18.29 -6.25
N ALA A 270 -1.49 18.52 -5.80
CA ALA A 270 -2.70 18.19 -6.54
C ALA A 270 -2.80 18.96 -7.87
N ASN A 271 -2.33 20.21 -7.91
CA ASN A 271 -2.32 21.03 -9.12
C ASN A 271 -1.17 20.68 -10.10
N HIS A 272 -0.07 20.09 -9.62
CA HIS A 272 1.14 19.85 -10.42
C HIS A 272 1.31 18.40 -10.85
N LEU A 273 0.54 17.47 -10.27
CA LEU A 273 0.63 16.05 -10.55
C LEU A 273 -0.67 15.53 -11.17
N ASN A 274 -0.52 14.70 -12.18
CA ASN A 274 -1.62 13.95 -12.77
C ASN A 274 -1.22 12.48 -12.98
N ILE A 275 -2.18 11.64 -13.35
CA ILE A 275 -1.95 10.20 -13.44
C ILE A 275 -0.92 9.82 -14.52
N GLU A 276 -0.86 10.54 -15.64
CA GLU A 276 0.11 10.26 -16.71
C GLU A 276 1.55 10.51 -16.23
N MET A 277 1.78 11.62 -15.53
CA MET A 277 3.07 11.93 -14.93
C MET A 277 3.51 10.87 -13.91
N VAL A 278 2.58 10.44 -13.04
CA VAL A 278 2.88 9.41 -12.02
C VAL A 278 3.18 8.05 -12.66
N LEU A 279 2.56 7.71 -13.79
CA LEU A 279 2.86 6.49 -14.53
C LEU A 279 4.21 6.56 -15.27
N GLN A 280 4.61 7.74 -15.74
CA GLN A 280 5.90 7.95 -16.40
C GLN A 280 7.08 7.92 -15.43
N ASP A 281 6.89 8.39 -14.19
CA ASP A 281 7.91 8.37 -13.15
C ASP A 281 7.44 7.58 -11.92
N ASN A 282 7.82 6.31 -11.87
CA ASN A 282 7.53 5.40 -10.77
C ASN A 282 7.97 5.93 -9.39
N ARG A 283 8.95 6.84 -9.32
CA ARG A 283 9.42 7.41 -8.07
C ARG A 283 8.39 8.34 -7.44
N LEU A 284 7.45 8.88 -8.24
CA LEU A 284 6.36 9.74 -7.76
C LEU A 284 5.33 8.97 -6.93
N VAL A 285 5.15 7.66 -7.18
CA VAL A 285 4.27 6.83 -6.32
C VAL A 285 4.82 6.79 -4.90
N SER A 286 6.10 6.42 -4.76
CA SER A 286 6.74 6.38 -3.44
C SER A 286 6.82 7.76 -2.80
N PHE A 287 7.11 8.81 -3.57
CA PHE A 287 7.07 10.20 -3.09
C PHE A 287 5.72 10.57 -2.48
N LEU A 288 4.62 10.34 -3.21
CA LEU A 288 3.27 10.65 -2.75
C LEU A 288 2.89 9.83 -1.51
N GLU A 289 3.27 8.56 -1.44
CA GLU A 289 3.07 7.73 -0.24
C GLU A 289 3.69 8.33 1.02
N GLN A 290 4.83 9.04 0.90
CA GLN A 290 5.46 9.75 2.03
C GLN A 290 4.72 11.05 2.39
N CYS A 291 4.15 11.75 1.40
CA CYS A 291 3.44 13.02 1.56
C CYS A 291 2.06 12.86 2.21
N LEU A 292 1.40 11.73 1.98
CA LEU A 292 0.06 11.42 2.46
C LEU A 292 0.04 11.21 3.99
N SER A 293 -1.07 11.53 4.65
CA SER A 293 -1.24 11.35 6.12
C SER A 293 -1.54 9.89 6.55
N SER A 294 -1.12 8.89 5.79
CA SER A 294 -1.39 7.46 6.05
C SER A 294 -0.85 6.97 7.40
N TRP A 295 0.29 7.51 7.84
CA TRP A 295 0.95 7.20 9.12
C TRP A 295 0.84 8.35 10.13
N THR A 296 -0.30 9.04 10.15
CA THR A 296 -0.70 9.92 11.26
C THR A 296 -1.72 9.21 12.15
N LEU A 297 -1.72 9.57 13.44
CA LEU A 297 -2.78 9.17 14.38
C LEU A 297 -3.88 10.23 14.47
N GLU A 298 -3.54 11.47 14.14
CA GLU A 298 -4.45 12.60 14.21
C GLU A 298 -5.49 12.57 13.08
N PRO A 299 -6.73 13.01 13.36
CA PRO A 299 -7.70 13.36 12.33
C PRO A 299 -7.12 14.31 11.27
N ILE A 300 -7.45 14.03 10.02
CA ILE A 300 -7.12 14.93 8.92
C ILE A 300 -8.12 16.11 8.95
N PRO A 301 -7.65 17.36 8.89
CA PRO A 301 -8.52 18.53 8.76
C PRO A 301 -9.41 18.44 7.52
N SER A 302 -10.65 18.91 7.59
CA SER A 302 -11.62 18.79 6.50
C SER A 302 -11.17 19.54 5.24
N GLU A 303 -10.45 20.64 5.37
CA GLU A 303 -9.85 21.39 4.27
C GLU A 303 -8.71 20.64 3.55
N GLN A 304 -8.10 19.63 4.20
CA GLN A 304 -7.03 18.80 3.62
C GLN A 304 -7.55 17.48 3.06
N GLU A 305 -8.68 16.97 3.56
CA GLU A 305 -9.22 15.66 3.21
C GLU A 305 -9.36 15.49 1.69
N ASN A 306 -10.02 16.43 1.00
CA ASN A 306 -10.23 16.29 -0.45
C ASN A 306 -8.90 16.25 -1.24
N LEU A 307 -7.90 17.02 -0.82
CA LEU A 307 -6.57 17.05 -1.46
C LEU A 307 -5.81 15.74 -1.23
N GLU A 308 -5.86 15.19 -0.02
CA GLU A 308 -5.28 13.87 0.31
C GLU A 308 -5.93 12.77 -0.53
N LEU A 309 -7.26 12.81 -0.71
CA LEU A 309 -7.99 11.84 -1.54
C LEU A 309 -7.61 11.94 -3.03
N GLU A 310 -7.36 13.15 -3.54
CA GLU A 310 -6.87 13.35 -4.93
C GLU A 310 -5.50 12.73 -5.14
N LEU A 311 -4.56 13.01 -4.24
CA LEU A 311 -3.20 12.46 -4.32
C LEU A 311 -3.20 10.93 -4.11
N LEU A 312 -4.02 10.43 -3.19
CA LEU A 312 -4.18 8.99 -2.96
C LEU A 312 -4.80 8.28 -4.17
N ALA A 313 -5.73 8.93 -4.88
CA ALA A 313 -6.28 8.37 -6.11
C ALA A 313 -5.22 8.16 -7.20
N LEU A 314 -4.24 9.08 -7.31
CA LEU A 314 -3.10 8.92 -8.22
C LEU A 314 -2.23 7.70 -7.83
N VAL A 315 -1.91 7.57 -6.54
CA VAL A 315 -1.11 6.44 -6.00
C VAL A 315 -1.80 5.11 -6.31
N LEU A 316 -3.06 4.96 -5.94
CA LEU A 316 -3.79 3.70 -6.11
C LEU A 316 -3.98 3.36 -7.59
N THR A 317 -4.34 4.34 -8.43
CA THR A 317 -4.51 4.12 -9.87
C THR A 317 -3.20 3.68 -10.53
N ALA A 318 -2.06 4.28 -10.15
CA ALA A 318 -0.75 3.88 -10.65
C ALA A 318 -0.35 2.46 -10.20
N GLN A 319 -0.69 2.08 -8.97
CA GLN A 319 -0.48 0.72 -8.48
C GLN A 319 -1.33 -0.30 -9.26
N MET A 320 -2.59 0.01 -9.57
CA MET A 320 -3.46 -0.86 -10.36
C MET A 320 -2.93 -1.15 -11.76
N GLN A 321 -2.30 -0.17 -12.43
CA GLN A 321 -1.73 -0.38 -13.77
C GLN A 321 -0.62 -1.43 -13.78
N LYS A 322 0.09 -1.59 -12.66
CA LYS A 322 1.18 -2.56 -12.53
C LYS A 322 0.71 -3.96 -12.13
N GLY A 323 -0.61 -4.20 -12.11
CA GLY A 323 -1.19 -5.46 -11.66
C GLY A 323 -0.95 -5.74 -10.17
N ILE A 324 -0.70 -4.69 -9.38
CA ILE A 324 -0.49 -4.82 -7.93
C ILE A 324 -1.86 -4.91 -7.26
N SER A 325 -2.06 -5.92 -6.41
CA SER A 325 -3.24 -6.03 -5.55
C SER A 325 -3.36 -4.78 -4.68
N LEU A 326 -4.50 -4.11 -4.76
CA LEU A 326 -4.77 -2.95 -3.92
C LEU A 326 -5.07 -3.38 -2.48
N ASN A 327 -4.48 -2.65 -1.53
CA ASN A 327 -4.85 -2.75 -0.12
C ASN A 327 -5.13 -1.33 0.39
N LEU A 328 -6.39 -1.07 0.73
CA LEU A 328 -6.82 0.23 1.23
C LEU A 328 -6.52 0.43 2.73
N LYS A 329 -6.34 -0.66 3.48
CA LYS A 329 -6.15 -0.62 4.95
C LYS A 329 -4.99 0.26 5.44
N PRO A 330 -3.82 0.33 4.77
CA PRO A 330 -2.75 1.24 5.18
C PRO A 330 -3.14 2.72 5.14
N PHE A 331 -4.21 3.06 4.41
CA PHE A 331 -4.74 4.41 4.25
C PHE A 331 -5.99 4.67 5.12
N ALA A 332 -6.29 3.80 6.09
CA ALA A 332 -7.50 3.89 6.92
C ALA A 332 -7.63 5.21 7.70
N THR A 333 -6.53 5.90 8.01
CA THR A 333 -6.57 7.23 8.63
C THR A 333 -7.17 8.27 7.68
N ILE A 334 -6.83 8.22 6.39
CA ILE A 334 -7.43 9.06 5.34
C ILE A 334 -8.85 8.60 5.03
N LEU A 335 -9.05 7.28 5.00
CA LEU A 335 -10.32 6.62 4.70
C LEU A 335 -11.13 6.34 5.97
N SER A 336 -11.26 7.37 6.80
CA SER A 336 -11.86 7.24 8.13
C SER A 336 -13.39 7.36 8.15
N THR A 337 -14.03 7.74 7.03
CA THR A 337 -15.49 7.89 6.93
C THR A 337 -16.03 7.24 5.65
N ARG A 338 -17.33 6.91 5.62
CA ARG A 338 -18.02 6.43 4.41
C ARG A 338 -17.90 7.43 3.25
N GLU A 339 -18.02 8.72 3.54
CA GLU A 339 -17.91 9.80 2.55
C GLU A 339 -16.51 9.86 1.91
N ALA A 340 -15.43 9.77 2.71
CA ALA A 340 -14.07 9.77 2.20
C ALA A 340 -13.80 8.57 1.27
N ILE A 341 -14.32 7.39 1.62
CA ILE A 341 -14.19 6.18 0.79
C ILE A 341 -14.93 6.35 -0.55
N ASN A 342 -16.14 6.91 -0.53
CA ASN A 342 -16.90 7.20 -1.75
C ASN A 342 -16.16 8.21 -2.66
N LYS A 343 -15.71 9.33 -2.08
CA LYS A 343 -14.95 10.35 -2.83
C LYS A 343 -13.66 9.78 -3.42
N LEU A 344 -12.94 8.92 -2.69
CA LEU A 344 -11.76 8.25 -3.24
C LEU A 344 -12.13 7.33 -4.41
N GLU A 345 -13.20 6.54 -4.29
CA GLU A 345 -13.67 5.65 -5.35
C GLU A 345 -13.96 6.45 -6.63
N ASP A 346 -14.64 7.59 -6.51
CA ASP A 346 -14.93 8.49 -7.64
C ASP A 346 -13.65 9.03 -8.26
N LYS A 347 -12.73 9.58 -7.46
CA LYS A 347 -11.45 10.12 -7.96
C LYS A 347 -10.56 9.06 -8.61
N VAL A 348 -10.53 7.83 -8.07
CA VAL A 348 -9.84 6.69 -8.70
C VAL A 348 -10.49 6.37 -10.04
N ASN A 349 -11.82 6.36 -10.12
CA ASN A 349 -12.52 6.11 -11.37
C ASN A 349 -12.27 7.22 -12.41
N ASP A 350 -12.23 8.48 -12.01
CA ASP A 350 -11.86 9.59 -12.90
C ASP A 350 -10.45 9.41 -13.47
N ALA A 351 -9.47 9.10 -12.62
CA ALA A 351 -8.10 8.83 -13.06
C ALA A 351 -8.01 7.60 -13.98
N ARG A 352 -8.82 6.57 -13.75
CA ARG A 352 -8.90 5.37 -14.60
C ARG A 352 -9.53 5.66 -15.96
N LEU A 353 -10.55 6.51 -16.01
CA LEU A 353 -11.21 6.92 -17.25
C LEU A 353 -10.26 7.73 -18.14
N ILE A 354 -9.41 8.60 -17.58
CA ILE A 354 -8.32 9.27 -18.31
C ILE A 354 -7.41 8.25 -19.01
N LEU A 355 -7.17 7.10 -18.38
CA LEU A 355 -6.36 6.00 -18.92
C LEU A 355 -7.13 5.02 -19.81
N ASN A 356 -8.39 5.31 -20.16
CA ASN A 356 -9.29 4.42 -20.91
C ASN A 356 -9.44 3.03 -20.25
N LYS A 357 -9.60 3.00 -18.93
CA LYS A 357 -9.84 1.77 -18.16
C LYS A 357 -11.26 1.73 -17.60
N GLU A 358 -11.77 0.52 -17.42
CA GLU A 358 -13.05 0.25 -16.75
C GLU A 358 -13.06 0.81 -15.32
N THR A 359 -14.23 1.23 -14.84
CA THR A 359 -14.39 1.68 -13.45
C THR A 359 -14.36 0.50 -12.47
N VAL A 360 -14.09 0.82 -11.22
CA VAL A 360 -13.99 -0.13 -10.11
C VAL A 360 -14.87 0.29 -8.94
N LYS A 361 -15.11 -0.67 -8.05
CA LYS A 361 -15.82 -0.48 -6.79
C LYS A 361 -14.95 -0.90 -5.63
N PHE A 362 -14.98 -0.13 -4.56
CA PHE A 362 -14.36 -0.50 -3.30
C PHE A 362 -15.34 -1.35 -2.50
N THR A 363 -14.87 -2.51 -2.07
CA THR A 363 -15.64 -3.50 -1.31
C THR A 363 -14.89 -3.86 -0.02
N LYS A 364 -15.54 -4.58 0.89
CA LYS A 364 -14.87 -5.13 2.08
C LYS A 364 -13.71 -6.08 1.73
N HIS A 365 -13.69 -6.63 0.51
CA HIS A 365 -12.63 -7.51 0.01
C HIS A 365 -11.49 -6.75 -0.70
N GLY A 366 -11.61 -5.42 -0.87
CA GLY A 366 -10.60 -4.59 -1.52
C GLY A 366 -11.21 -3.83 -2.69
N VAL A 367 -10.76 -4.13 -3.90
CA VAL A 367 -11.22 -3.45 -5.12
C VAL A 367 -11.68 -4.48 -6.14
N ALA A 368 -12.97 -4.43 -6.46
CA ALA A 368 -13.59 -5.26 -7.49
C ALA A 368 -13.74 -4.46 -8.78
N ARG A 369 -13.70 -5.14 -9.93
CA ARG A 369 -14.30 -4.55 -11.14
C ARG A 369 -15.80 -4.40 -10.89
N LYS A 370 -16.41 -3.37 -11.45
CA LYS A 370 -17.84 -3.16 -11.29
C LYS A 370 -18.59 -4.41 -11.77
N GLY A 371 -19.22 -5.14 -10.85
CA GLY A 371 -20.29 -6.08 -11.16
C GLY A 371 -19.89 -7.48 -11.63
N CYS A 372 -18.83 -8.10 -11.10
CA CYS A 372 -18.42 -9.45 -11.53
C CYS A 372 -19.57 -10.48 -11.63
N LEU A 373 -20.57 -10.42 -10.73
CA LEU A 373 -21.77 -11.28 -10.81
C LEU A 373 -22.78 -10.83 -11.88
N VAL A 374 -22.98 -9.52 -12.02
CA VAL A 374 -23.96 -8.95 -12.95
C VAL A 374 -23.43 -8.85 -14.38
N ASP A 375 -22.12 -9.01 -14.58
CA ASP A 375 -21.45 -8.99 -15.87
C ASP A 375 -21.83 -10.20 -16.74
N ASP A 376 -22.04 -11.37 -16.12
CA ASP A 376 -22.47 -12.59 -16.81
C ASP A 376 -23.44 -13.42 -15.94
N ILE A 377 -24.62 -12.83 -15.70
CA ILE A 377 -25.72 -13.48 -14.96
C ILE A 377 -26.01 -14.89 -15.50
N PRO A 378 -26.08 -15.14 -16.83
CA PRO A 378 -26.29 -16.49 -17.36
C PRO A 378 -25.23 -17.51 -16.91
N ALA A 379 -23.94 -17.16 -16.98
CA ALA A 379 -22.87 -18.07 -16.54
C ALA A 379 -22.88 -18.29 -15.03
N VAL A 380 -23.17 -17.25 -14.25
CA VAL A 380 -23.29 -17.33 -12.78
C VAL A 380 -24.45 -18.25 -12.41
N MET A 381 -25.64 -18.02 -12.95
CA MET A 381 -26.83 -18.83 -12.69
C MET A 381 -26.65 -20.29 -13.13
N ALA A 382 -26.03 -20.53 -14.29
CA ALA A 382 -25.73 -21.89 -14.74
C ALA A 382 -24.77 -22.61 -13.79
N THR A 383 -23.73 -21.91 -13.31
CA THR A 383 -22.75 -22.48 -12.37
C THR A 383 -23.40 -22.74 -11.01
N LEU A 384 -24.20 -21.80 -10.50
CA LEU A 384 -24.92 -21.94 -9.23
C LEU A 384 -25.84 -23.15 -9.23
N SER A 385 -26.70 -23.28 -10.24
CA SER A 385 -27.65 -24.38 -10.34
C SER A 385 -26.96 -25.73 -10.53
N GLU A 386 -25.86 -25.75 -11.28
CA GLU A 386 -25.04 -26.95 -11.40
C GLU A 386 -24.38 -27.36 -10.07
N VAL A 387 -23.83 -26.41 -9.32
CA VAL A 387 -23.22 -26.68 -8.01
C VAL A 387 -24.27 -27.12 -7.01
N MET A 388 -25.46 -26.50 -6.98
CA MET A 388 -26.56 -26.94 -6.12
C MET A 388 -26.99 -28.38 -6.44
N ALA A 389 -27.23 -28.71 -7.72
CA ALA A 389 -27.61 -30.07 -8.11
C ALA A 389 -26.53 -31.09 -7.74
N MET A 390 -25.25 -30.76 -7.95
CA MET A 390 -24.13 -31.63 -7.56
C MET A 390 -24.10 -31.90 -6.05
N LEU A 391 -24.30 -30.87 -5.22
CA LEU A 391 -24.34 -31.04 -3.77
C LEU A 391 -25.57 -31.86 -3.34
N GLU A 392 -26.71 -31.69 -3.99
CA GLU A 392 -27.90 -32.52 -3.76
C GLU A 392 -27.68 -33.98 -4.16
N ASP A 393 -26.96 -34.25 -5.25
CA ASP A 393 -26.54 -35.61 -5.65
C ASP A 393 -25.59 -36.26 -4.64
N MET A 394 -24.89 -35.44 -3.84
CA MET A 394 -24.09 -35.89 -2.68
C MET A 394 -24.93 -36.04 -1.40
N GLU A 395 -26.25 -36.03 -1.50
CA GLU A 395 -27.22 -36.09 -0.39
C GLU A 395 -27.12 -34.91 0.59
N LEU A 396 -26.54 -33.80 0.15
CA LEU A 396 -26.46 -32.58 0.94
C LEU A 396 -27.65 -31.66 0.66
N GLN A 397 -27.86 -30.68 1.54
CA GLN A 397 -28.98 -29.75 1.45
C GLN A 397 -28.45 -28.32 1.21
N PRO A 398 -28.10 -27.95 -0.03
CA PRO A 398 -27.68 -26.60 -0.33
C PRO A 398 -28.86 -25.63 -0.31
N CYS A 399 -28.60 -24.38 0.06
CA CYS A 399 -29.54 -23.26 -0.06
C CYS A 399 -28.80 -21.92 -0.19
N LEU A 400 -29.46 -20.91 -0.74
CA LEU A 400 -28.91 -19.55 -0.82
C LEU A 400 -28.61 -18.99 0.56
N ALA A 401 -27.53 -18.23 0.67
CA ALA A 401 -27.13 -17.61 1.92
C ALA A 401 -26.58 -16.20 1.71
N TYR A 402 -26.35 -15.51 2.84
CA TYR A 402 -25.63 -14.23 2.94
C TYR A 402 -25.96 -13.23 1.82
N GLY A 403 -24.96 -12.70 1.10
CA GLY A 403 -25.14 -11.61 0.13
C GLY A 403 -26.06 -12.02 -1.02
N THR A 404 -25.95 -13.27 -1.45
CA THR A 404 -26.81 -13.85 -2.48
C THR A 404 -28.28 -13.95 -2.05
N LEU A 405 -28.56 -14.49 -0.86
CA LEU A 405 -29.92 -14.56 -0.32
C LEU A 405 -30.49 -13.16 -0.04
N LEU A 406 -29.67 -12.25 0.47
CA LEU A 406 -30.04 -10.88 0.76
C LEU A 406 -30.45 -10.14 -0.52
N GLY A 407 -29.63 -10.19 -1.56
CA GLY A 407 -29.95 -9.60 -2.86
C GLY A 407 -31.21 -10.21 -3.45
N ALA A 408 -31.32 -11.54 -3.44
CA ALA A 408 -32.49 -12.23 -3.99
C ALA A 408 -33.79 -11.85 -3.23
N LYS A 409 -33.73 -11.70 -1.90
CA LYS A 409 -34.90 -11.32 -1.08
C LYS A 409 -35.25 -9.83 -1.13
N ARG A 410 -34.24 -8.95 -1.10
CA ARG A 410 -34.42 -7.51 -0.98
C ARG A 410 -34.55 -6.84 -2.34
N ASP A 411 -33.70 -7.22 -3.29
CA ASP A 411 -33.51 -6.53 -4.56
C ASP A 411 -34.11 -7.33 -5.75
N ASN A 412 -34.52 -8.59 -5.53
CA ASN A 412 -34.88 -9.55 -6.58
C ASN A 412 -33.78 -9.71 -7.64
N ALA A 413 -32.52 -9.55 -7.24
CA ALA A 413 -31.34 -9.54 -8.09
C ALA A 413 -30.08 -9.86 -7.26
N PHE A 414 -28.94 -10.11 -7.92
CA PHE A 414 -27.67 -10.06 -7.19
C PHE A 414 -27.39 -8.63 -6.70
N ILE A 415 -26.69 -8.51 -5.58
CA ILE A 415 -26.22 -7.21 -5.10
C ILE A 415 -25.24 -6.67 -6.15
N SER A 416 -25.49 -5.45 -6.63
CA SER A 416 -24.75 -4.86 -7.77
C SER A 416 -23.24 -4.75 -7.60
N HIS A 417 -22.76 -4.82 -6.36
CA HIS A 417 -21.35 -4.73 -5.98
C HIS A 417 -20.80 -6.01 -5.33
N ASP A 418 -21.59 -7.08 -5.23
CA ASP A 418 -21.06 -8.40 -4.85
C ASP A 418 -20.20 -8.97 -5.98
N ASP A 419 -19.18 -9.72 -5.57
CA ASP A 419 -18.26 -10.41 -6.46
C ASP A 419 -18.26 -11.95 -6.30
N ASP A 420 -19.10 -12.48 -5.40
CA ASP A 420 -19.21 -13.90 -5.08
C ASP A 420 -20.65 -14.39 -4.87
N VAL A 421 -20.85 -15.70 -5.04
CA VAL A 421 -22.15 -16.35 -4.77
C VAL A 421 -22.04 -17.19 -3.52
N ASP A 422 -22.89 -16.89 -2.54
CA ASP A 422 -22.92 -17.54 -1.24
C ASP A 422 -24.02 -18.61 -1.17
N ILE A 423 -23.63 -19.84 -0.82
CA ILE A 423 -24.58 -20.89 -0.45
C ILE A 423 -24.22 -21.53 0.88
N LEU A 424 -25.23 -21.94 1.64
CA LEU A 424 -25.09 -22.80 2.81
C LEU A 424 -25.27 -24.25 2.39
N VAL A 425 -24.60 -25.17 3.08
CA VAL A 425 -24.82 -26.61 2.94
C VAL A 425 -24.91 -27.28 4.31
N ARG A 426 -26.00 -28.01 4.57
CA ARG A 426 -26.15 -28.77 5.81
C ARG A 426 -25.24 -29.99 5.79
N LEU A 427 -24.43 -30.15 6.83
CA LEU A 427 -23.69 -31.39 7.08
C LEU A 427 -24.66 -32.48 7.58
N PRO A 428 -24.49 -33.73 7.11
CA PRO A 428 -25.50 -34.79 7.31
C PRO A 428 -25.61 -35.30 8.75
N GLU A 429 -24.58 -35.09 9.58
CA GLU A 429 -24.54 -35.58 10.95
C GLU A 429 -25.12 -34.56 11.94
N GLU A 430 -25.93 -35.06 12.88
CA GLU A 430 -26.53 -34.30 13.98
C GLU A 430 -25.64 -34.33 15.24
N ASP A 431 -25.76 -33.28 16.05
CA ASP A 431 -25.07 -33.11 17.35
C ASP A 431 -23.55 -33.29 17.29
N ILE A 432 -22.94 -32.79 16.22
CA ILE A 432 -21.50 -32.90 15.98
C ILE A 432 -20.70 -31.71 16.52
N SER A 433 -19.43 -31.96 16.82
CA SER A 433 -18.47 -30.92 17.16
C SER A 433 -17.96 -30.18 15.90
N GLU A 434 -17.44 -28.96 16.07
CA GLU A 434 -16.75 -28.23 14.99
C GLU A 434 -15.62 -29.05 14.36
N ARG A 435 -14.89 -29.84 15.17
CA ARG A 435 -13.83 -30.73 14.66
C ARG A 435 -14.39 -31.75 13.66
N ARG A 436 -15.54 -32.35 13.97
CA ARG A 436 -16.20 -33.30 13.05
C ARG A 436 -16.77 -32.59 11.84
N ALA A 437 -17.33 -31.39 12.01
CA ALA A 437 -17.79 -30.57 10.89
C ALA A 437 -16.66 -30.28 9.89
N ARG A 438 -15.45 -29.96 10.37
CA ARG A 438 -14.26 -29.76 9.52
C ARG A 438 -13.83 -31.04 8.79
N GLN A 439 -13.95 -32.20 9.43
CA GLN A 439 -13.67 -33.49 8.76
C GLN A 439 -14.67 -33.77 7.64
N LEU A 440 -15.97 -33.58 7.89
CA LEU A 440 -17.01 -33.75 6.88
C LEU A 440 -16.83 -32.77 5.71
N ARG A 441 -16.44 -31.52 6.00
CA ARG A 441 -16.04 -30.54 4.99
C ARG A 441 -14.91 -31.08 4.11
N ASP A 442 -13.85 -31.63 4.71
CA ASP A 442 -12.74 -32.20 3.96
C ASP A 442 -13.16 -33.42 3.11
N GLU A 443 -14.12 -34.21 3.60
CA GLU A 443 -14.75 -35.31 2.85
C GLU A 443 -15.54 -34.79 1.63
N ILE A 444 -16.32 -33.71 1.79
CA ILE A 444 -16.99 -33.03 0.66
C ILE A 444 -15.96 -32.58 -0.38
N ILE A 445 -14.92 -31.87 0.05
CA ILE A 445 -13.84 -31.38 -0.82
C ILE A 445 -13.25 -32.51 -1.67
N LYS A 446 -12.99 -33.68 -1.05
CA LYS A 446 -12.38 -34.83 -1.72
C LYS A 446 -13.29 -35.45 -2.80
N ASN A 447 -14.60 -35.31 -2.65
CA ASN A 447 -15.59 -35.88 -3.56
C ASN A 447 -16.01 -34.91 -4.68
N LEU A 448 -15.56 -33.64 -4.64
CA LEU A 448 -15.83 -32.67 -5.70
C LEU A 448 -15.10 -33.05 -7.00
N PRO A 449 -15.69 -32.81 -8.18
CA PRO A 449 -15.06 -33.14 -9.46
C PRO A 449 -13.91 -32.16 -9.76
N HIS A 450 -12.70 -32.56 -9.34
CA HIS A 450 -11.48 -31.75 -9.44
C HIS A 450 -10.97 -31.53 -10.87
N ASP A 451 -11.48 -32.26 -11.85
CA ASP A 451 -11.26 -32.01 -13.27
C ASP A 451 -11.99 -30.73 -13.71
N LYS A 452 -13.21 -30.53 -13.20
CA LYS A 452 -14.09 -29.40 -13.52
C LYS A 452 -13.88 -28.18 -12.63
N TYR A 453 -13.65 -28.38 -11.34
CA TYR A 453 -13.54 -27.29 -10.37
C TYR A 453 -12.13 -27.17 -9.80
N ARG A 454 -11.73 -25.93 -9.50
CA ARG A 454 -10.54 -25.61 -8.71
C ARG A 454 -11.01 -25.16 -7.32
N ILE A 455 -10.41 -25.73 -6.29
CA ILE A 455 -10.66 -25.35 -4.90
C ILE A 455 -9.51 -24.46 -4.43
N ASP A 456 -9.83 -23.35 -3.78
CA ASP A 456 -8.81 -22.52 -3.14
C ASP A 456 -8.45 -23.08 -1.76
N TYR A 457 -7.25 -23.67 -1.66
CA TYR A 457 -6.72 -24.20 -0.40
C TYR A 457 -6.05 -23.14 0.47
N GLY A 458 -6.00 -21.87 0.05
CA GLY A 458 -5.32 -20.79 0.80
C GLY A 458 -5.88 -20.53 2.20
N GLN A 459 -7.08 -21.04 2.51
CA GLN A 459 -7.80 -20.85 3.76
C GLN A 459 -8.05 -22.17 4.51
N GLN A 460 -7.06 -23.08 4.62
CA GLN A 460 -7.23 -24.39 5.28
C GLN A 460 -7.82 -24.32 6.71
N HIS A 461 -7.72 -23.17 7.37
CA HIS A 461 -8.29 -22.92 8.70
C HIS A 461 -9.77 -22.52 8.71
N ASN A 462 -10.36 -22.14 7.58
CA ASN A 462 -11.76 -21.75 7.51
C ASN A 462 -12.62 -22.95 7.08
N LEU A 463 -13.89 -22.96 7.49
CA LEU A 463 -14.82 -24.05 7.18
C LEU A 463 -15.44 -23.88 5.78
N ASN A 464 -15.45 -22.67 5.23
CA ASN A 464 -15.98 -22.40 3.90
C ASN A 464 -15.11 -23.01 2.78
N ILE A 465 -15.71 -23.20 1.60
CA ILE A 465 -15.10 -23.83 0.42
C ILE A 465 -15.29 -22.88 -0.77
N HIS A 466 -14.21 -22.23 -1.21
CA HIS A 466 -14.23 -21.44 -2.44
C HIS A 466 -14.09 -22.35 -3.65
N LEU A 467 -15.17 -22.52 -4.42
CA LEU A 467 -15.23 -23.40 -5.57
C LEU A 467 -15.25 -22.60 -6.87
N TYR A 468 -14.18 -22.70 -7.67
CA TYR A 468 -14.07 -22.02 -8.97
C TYR A 468 -14.37 -22.98 -10.11
N ASN A 469 -15.34 -22.64 -10.96
CA ASN A 469 -15.54 -23.32 -12.23
C ASN A 469 -14.39 -22.99 -13.18
N LYS A 470 -13.62 -24.00 -13.60
CA LYS A 470 -12.43 -23.76 -14.45
C LYS A 470 -12.75 -23.23 -15.84
N LYS A 471 -13.97 -23.44 -16.33
CA LYS A 471 -14.40 -23.02 -17.68
C LYS A 471 -14.87 -21.57 -17.68
N THR A 472 -15.72 -21.20 -16.72
CA THR A 472 -16.34 -19.87 -16.67
C THR A 472 -15.58 -18.89 -15.78
N GLY A 473 -14.74 -19.38 -14.87
CA GLY A 473 -14.09 -18.56 -13.85
C GLY A 473 -15.00 -18.16 -12.69
N VAL A 474 -16.31 -18.47 -12.77
CA VAL A 474 -17.29 -18.17 -11.71
C VAL A 474 -16.91 -18.90 -10.42
N MET A 475 -17.00 -18.18 -9.31
CA MET A 475 -16.72 -18.68 -7.96
C MET A 475 -18.03 -18.80 -7.17
N ILE A 476 -18.23 -19.96 -6.52
CA ILE A 476 -19.29 -20.19 -5.54
C ILE A 476 -18.62 -20.45 -4.19
N ASP A 477 -18.98 -19.67 -3.17
CA ASP A 477 -18.55 -19.90 -1.80
C ASP A 477 -19.58 -20.79 -1.09
N ILE A 478 -19.13 -21.96 -0.65
CA ILE A 478 -19.95 -22.97 -0.01
C ILE A 478 -19.64 -22.97 1.47
N PHE A 479 -20.64 -22.65 2.30
CA PHE A 479 -20.53 -22.58 3.74
C PHE A 479 -21.20 -23.79 4.39
N PRO A 480 -20.43 -24.74 4.94
CA PRO A 480 -21.01 -25.80 5.74
C PRO A 480 -21.61 -25.26 7.03
N TYR A 481 -22.77 -25.79 7.40
CA TYR A 481 -23.34 -25.64 8.73
C TYR A 481 -23.77 -26.98 9.30
N TRP A 482 -23.88 -27.06 10.62
CA TRP A 482 -24.31 -28.28 11.30
C TRP A 482 -25.22 -27.96 12.48
N ILE A 483 -25.97 -28.96 12.92
CA ILE A 483 -26.83 -28.84 14.09
C ILE A 483 -26.10 -29.44 15.28
N ALA A 484 -26.07 -28.71 16.40
CA ALA A 484 -25.66 -29.24 17.69
C ALA A 484 -26.44 -28.58 18.82
N LYS A 485 -26.83 -29.35 19.84
CA LYS A 485 -27.56 -28.82 21.01
C LYS A 485 -28.71 -27.87 20.64
N GLU A 486 -29.56 -28.27 19.70
CA GLU A 486 -30.72 -27.50 19.22
C GLU A 486 -30.40 -26.17 18.49
N LYS A 487 -29.14 -25.94 18.10
CA LYS A 487 -28.71 -24.76 17.35
C LYS A 487 -28.06 -25.14 16.03
N ALA A 488 -28.22 -24.29 15.02
CA ALA A 488 -27.45 -24.35 13.78
C ALA A 488 -26.17 -23.53 13.93
N TYR A 489 -25.00 -24.17 13.83
CA TYR A 489 -23.69 -23.55 13.88
C TYR A 489 -23.15 -23.33 12.47
N LEU A 490 -22.77 -22.09 12.18
CA LEU A 490 -22.33 -21.64 10.87
C LEU A 490 -21.47 -20.39 11.02
N HIS A 491 -20.78 -20.00 9.94
CA HIS A 491 -20.12 -18.71 9.86
C HIS A 491 -21.16 -17.58 9.87
N MET A 492 -20.97 -16.60 10.73
CA MET A 492 -21.78 -15.38 10.81
C MET A 492 -20.86 -14.17 10.71
N GLU A 493 -20.99 -13.21 11.62
CA GLU A 493 -20.29 -11.93 11.53
C GLU A 493 -18.77 -12.11 11.64
N SER A 494 -18.03 -11.47 10.73
CA SER A 494 -16.56 -11.54 10.69
C SER A 494 -16.01 -12.97 10.62
N MET A 495 -16.71 -13.88 9.94
CA MET A 495 -16.38 -15.31 9.86
C MET A 495 -16.37 -16.03 11.22
N THR A 496 -17.01 -15.44 12.24
CA THR A 496 -17.14 -16.09 13.55
C THR A 496 -18.17 -17.21 13.46
N ILE A 497 -17.82 -18.41 13.95
CA ILE A 497 -18.80 -19.49 14.07
C ILE A 497 -19.64 -19.27 15.32
N ARG A 498 -20.96 -19.17 15.16
CA ARG A 498 -21.90 -19.13 16.29
C ARG A 498 -23.18 -19.90 15.98
N GLY A 499 -23.88 -20.31 17.04
CA GLY A 499 -25.14 -21.03 16.94
C GLY A 499 -26.34 -20.11 16.89
N ILE A 500 -27.19 -20.26 15.86
CA ILE A 500 -28.52 -19.62 15.76
C ILE A 500 -29.63 -20.65 15.97
N ASP A 501 -30.88 -20.19 16.10
CA ASP A 501 -32.04 -21.08 16.26
C ASP A 501 -32.16 -22.02 15.05
N LYS A 502 -32.13 -23.35 15.31
CA LYS A 502 -32.20 -24.34 14.22
C LYS A 502 -33.51 -24.27 13.43
N SER A 503 -34.59 -23.76 14.04
CA SER A 503 -35.91 -23.65 13.40
C SER A 503 -35.93 -22.72 12.20
N ILE A 504 -34.91 -21.88 12.04
CA ILE A 504 -34.67 -21.10 10.82
C ILE A 504 -34.47 -22.01 9.60
N PHE A 505 -33.94 -23.21 9.82
CA PHE A 505 -33.64 -24.24 8.82
C PHE A 505 -34.57 -25.46 8.88
N ASP A 506 -35.62 -25.44 9.71
CA ASP A 506 -36.60 -26.55 9.76
C ASP A 506 -37.46 -26.52 8.49
N GLY A 507 -37.03 -27.28 7.48
CA GLY A 507 -37.58 -27.26 6.12
C GLY A 507 -36.79 -26.36 5.16
N ARG A 508 -37.23 -26.28 3.90
CA ARG A 508 -36.67 -25.35 2.91
C ARG A 508 -37.81 -24.59 2.23
N LYS A 509 -37.58 -23.30 1.96
CA LYS A 509 -38.39 -22.53 1.02
C LYS A 509 -37.68 -22.46 -0.32
N SER A 510 -38.36 -21.90 -1.31
CA SER A 510 -37.75 -21.48 -2.55
C SER A 510 -37.99 -19.99 -2.77
N LEU A 511 -37.05 -19.36 -3.44
CA LEU A 511 -37.14 -17.98 -3.87
C LEU A 511 -36.70 -17.88 -5.34
N GLU A 512 -37.40 -17.05 -6.11
CA GLU A 512 -37.08 -16.85 -7.52
C GLU A 512 -35.92 -15.87 -7.66
N LEU A 513 -34.91 -16.26 -8.44
CA LEU A 513 -33.80 -15.40 -8.83
C LEU A 513 -33.51 -15.63 -10.31
N TYR A 514 -33.60 -14.57 -11.12
CA TYR A 514 -33.44 -14.63 -12.59
C TYR A 514 -34.21 -15.78 -13.27
N GLY A 515 -35.47 -15.99 -12.86
CA GLY A 515 -36.36 -17.00 -13.43
C GLY A 515 -36.10 -18.44 -12.98
N GLN A 516 -35.22 -18.66 -11.99
CA GLN A 516 -34.98 -19.97 -11.39
C GLN A 516 -35.42 -19.99 -9.93
N ALA A 517 -36.15 -21.02 -9.53
CA ALA A 517 -36.53 -21.24 -8.14
C ALA A 517 -35.39 -21.93 -7.40
N LEU A 518 -34.78 -21.23 -6.44
CA LEU A 518 -33.60 -21.70 -5.70
C LEU A 518 -33.96 -21.97 -4.24
N PRO A 519 -33.40 -23.03 -3.61
CA PRO A 519 -33.66 -23.35 -2.21
C PRO A 519 -33.13 -22.27 -1.28
N THR A 520 -33.86 -21.96 -0.21
CA THR A 520 -33.50 -20.99 0.83
C THR A 520 -33.71 -21.58 2.23
N PRO A 521 -33.19 -20.94 3.30
CA PRO A 521 -33.66 -21.19 4.65
C PRO A 521 -35.19 -21.05 4.74
N ASN A 522 -35.81 -21.77 5.69
CA ASN A 522 -37.27 -21.73 5.87
C ASN A 522 -37.74 -20.37 6.38
N LYS A 523 -36.97 -19.74 7.27
CA LYS A 523 -37.25 -18.40 7.80
C LYS A 523 -36.22 -17.40 7.29
N ILE A 524 -36.38 -16.95 6.03
CA ILE A 524 -35.44 -16.07 5.33
C ILE A 524 -35.20 -14.78 6.14
N GLU A 525 -36.28 -14.12 6.58
CA GLU A 525 -36.19 -12.84 7.28
C GLU A 525 -35.50 -12.98 8.65
N ASP A 526 -35.76 -14.07 9.38
CA ASP A 526 -35.11 -14.36 10.66
C ASP A 526 -33.62 -14.64 10.46
N PHE A 527 -33.26 -15.36 9.39
CA PHE A 527 -31.86 -15.59 9.04
C PHE A 527 -31.13 -14.29 8.70
N LEU A 528 -31.75 -13.41 7.89
CA LEU A 528 -31.17 -12.11 7.53
C LEU A 528 -31.09 -11.18 8.76
N LEU A 529 -32.08 -11.21 9.66
CA LEU A 529 -32.04 -10.47 10.92
C LEU A 529 -30.89 -10.97 11.82
N GLU A 530 -30.70 -12.28 11.93
CA GLU A 530 -29.56 -12.86 12.66
C GLU A 530 -28.24 -12.41 12.05
N ARG A 531 -28.09 -12.41 10.71
CA ARG A 531 -26.82 -12.12 10.03
C ARG A 531 -26.46 -10.64 9.93
N TYR A 532 -27.45 -9.79 9.69
CA TYR A 532 -27.24 -8.38 9.32
C TYR A 532 -27.86 -7.40 10.31
N GLY A 533 -28.61 -7.88 11.32
CA GLY A 533 -29.32 -7.04 12.27
C GLY A 533 -30.56 -6.37 11.66
N SER A 534 -31.23 -5.51 12.44
CA SER A 534 -32.50 -4.89 12.05
C SER A 534 -32.42 -3.99 10.81
N GLY A 535 -31.21 -3.55 10.43
CA GLY A 535 -30.96 -2.71 9.26
C GLY A 535 -30.85 -3.45 7.93
N TRP A 536 -31.02 -4.78 7.89
CA TRP A 536 -30.76 -5.60 6.70
C TRP A 536 -31.57 -5.20 5.45
N THR A 537 -32.73 -4.58 5.65
CA THR A 537 -33.58 -4.07 4.56
C THR A 537 -33.03 -2.82 3.88
N ILE A 538 -32.01 -2.19 4.46
CA ILE A 538 -31.33 -1.02 3.92
C ILE A 538 -29.99 -1.48 3.35
N SER A 539 -29.69 -1.11 2.10
CA SER A 539 -28.41 -1.42 1.47
C SER A 539 -27.29 -0.65 2.16
N ASP A 540 -26.36 -1.37 2.79
CA ASP A 540 -25.14 -0.83 3.37
C ASP A 540 -23.91 -1.50 2.76
N LYS A 541 -23.22 -0.79 1.87
CA LYS A 541 -21.97 -1.28 1.26
C LYS A 541 -20.79 -1.35 2.24
N PHE A 542 -20.92 -0.75 3.42
CA PHE A 542 -19.91 -0.71 4.47
C PHE A 542 -20.18 -1.74 5.56
N HIS A 543 -21.17 -2.63 5.38
CA HIS A 543 -21.38 -3.74 6.28
C HIS A 543 -20.10 -4.61 6.38
N GLU A 544 -19.61 -4.81 7.61
CA GLU A 544 -18.33 -5.48 7.90
C GLU A 544 -17.11 -4.82 7.22
N TRP A 545 -17.11 -3.49 7.11
CA TRP A 545 -15.95 -2.78 6.57
C TRP A 545 -14.67 -3.16 7.34
N PRO A 546 -13.50 -3.29 6.67
CA PRO A 546 -12.35 -3.96 7.29
C PRO A 546 -11.65 -3.18 8.43
N TRP A 547 -12.13 -1.98 8.74
CA TRP A 547 -11.77 -1.17 9.90
C TRP A 547 -12.98 -0.34 10.35
N LYS A 548 -13.00 0.06 11.62
CA LYS A 548 -14.02 0.96 12.15
C LYS A 548 -13.96 2.32 11.46
N LEU A 549 -15.08 2.78 10.93
CA LEU A 549 -15.27 4.14 10.42
C LEU A 549 -15.69 5.07 11.56
N ARG A 550 -15.34 6.35 11.46
CA ARG A 550 -15.65 7.37 12.47
C ARG A 550 -17.14 7.71 12.51
N ASP A 551 -17.84 7.49 11.41
CA ASP A 551 -19.30 7.61 11.29
C ASP A 551 -20.02 6.27 11.55
N ASP A 552 -19.33 5.27 12.13
CA ASP A 552 -19.98 4.11 12.75
C ASP A 552 -20.51 4.50 14.14
N ASP A 553 -21.56 5.32 14.16
CA ASP A 553 -22.38 5.65 15.33
C ASP A 553 -23.86 5.32 15.06
#